data_AF-A0A948YBI2-F1
#
_entry.id   AF-A0A948YBI2-F1
#
_cell.length_a   1.000
_cell.length_b   1.000
_cell.length_c   1.000
_cell.angle_alpha   90.00
_cell.angle_beta   90.00
_cell.angle_gamma   90.00
#
_symmetry.space_group_name_H-M   'P 1'
#
loop_
_entity.id
_entity.type
_entity.pdbx_description
1 polymer ?
#
loop_
_entity_poly.entity_id
_entity_poly.type
_entity_poly.pdbx_seq_one_letter_code
_entity_poly.pdbx_strand_id
1 'polypeptide(L)' 'MISTIDFVPGDIVKVHQRIKEGDKTRIQVFKGVVIQIKGRGINKMFTVLKMVGRISVERIWPVN' A
#
# COMPACT_ATOMS: atom_id res chain seq x y z
N MET A 1 4.16 -15.09 1.65
CA MET A 1 3.82 -14.53 0.33
C MET A 1 2.32 -14.50 0.24
N ILE A 2 1.72 -13.33 0.11
CA ILE A 2 0.27 -13.21 -0.10
C ILE A 2 0.08 -13.25 -1.61
N SER A 3 -0.19 -14.44 -2.15
CA SER A 3 -0.38 -14.66 -3.60
C SER A 3 -1.81 -14.33 -4.06
N THR A 4 -2.66 -13.76 -3.20
CA THR A 4 -4.05 -13.43 -3.48
C THR A 4 -4.39 -12.08 -2.87
N ILE A 5 -4.97 -11.19 -3.67
CA ILE A 5 -5.45 -9.91 -3.16
C ILE A 5 -6.79 -10.17 -2.47
N ASP A 6 -6.83 -10.08 -1.15
CA ASP A 6 -8.05 -10.24 -0.35
C ASP A 6 -8.84 -8.92 -0.19
N PHE A 7 -8.61 -7.95 -1.07
CA PHE A 7 -9.22 -6.63 -1.03
C PHE A 7 -9.54 -6.10 -2.44
N VAL A 8 -10.49 -5.18 -2.51
CA VAL A 8 -10.97 -4.54 -3.75
C VAL A 8 -10.88 -3.00 -3.62
N PRO A 9 -10.97 -2.25 -4.74
CA PRO A 9 -11.15 -0.81 -4.67
C PRO A 9 -12.35 -0.43 -3.79
N GLY A 10 -12.15 0.50 -2.86
CA GLY A 10 -13.10 0.88 -1.82
C GLY A 10 -12.70 0.39 -0.43
N ASP A 11 -11.92 -0.69 -0.33
CA ASP A 11 -11.53 -1.25 0.98
C ASP A 11 -10.51 -0.37 1.70
N ILE A 12 -10.58 -0.36 3.03
CA ILE A 12 -9.59 0.29 3.88
C ILE A 12 -8.52 -0.73 4.27
N VAL A 13 -7.28 -0.50 3.85
CA VAL A 13 -6.14 -1.38 4.12
C VAL A 13 -5.09 -0.72 5.01
N LYS A 14 -4.24 -1.53 5.64
CA LYS A 14 -3.03 -1.10 6.36
C LYS A 14 -1.80 -1.72 5.70
N VAL A 15 -1.05 -0.92 4.94
CA VAL A 15 0.21 -1.35 4.32
C VAL A 15 1.36 -1.17 5.31
N HIS A 16 1.99 -2.27 5.71
CA HIS A 16 3.12 -2.27 6.64
C HIS A 16 4.43 -2.27 5.86
N GLN A 17 5.16 -1.17 5.91
CA GLN A 17 6.45 -1.04 5.23
C GLN A 17 7.58 -1.14 6.24
N ARG A 18 8.49 -2.08 6.02
CA ARG A 18 9.75 -2.15 6.76
C ARG A 18 10.73 -1.16 6.12
N ILE A 19 11.10 -0.13 6.86
CA ILE A 19 12.08 0.87 6.45
C ILE A 19 13.38 0.57 7.20
N LYS A 20 14.50 0.44 6.47
CA LYS A 20 15.84 0.27 7.02
C LYS A 20 16.66 1.52 6.70
N GLU A 21 17.17 2.17 7.75
CA GLU A 21 17.99 3.38 7.68
C GLU A 21 19.28 3.11 8.46
N GLY A 22 20.35 2.72 7.74
CA GLY A 22 21.56 2.19 8.36
C GLY A 22 21.29 0.91 9.16
N ASP A 23 21.66 0.92 10.44
CA ASP A 23 21.44 -0.20 11.37
C ASP A 23 20.04 -0.19 12.02
N LYS A 24 19.27 0.88 11.86
CA LYS A 24 17.93 1.00 12.44
C LYS A 24 16.88 0.47 11.48
N THR A 25 15.94 -0.32 12.00
CA THR A 25 14.76 -0.78 11.27
C THR A 25 13.49 -0.35 11.99
N ARG A 26 12.50 0.11 11.22
CA ARG A 26 11.17 0.46 11.74
C ARG A 26 10.08 -0.02 10.81
N ILE A 27 8.90 -0.28 11.36
CA ILE A 27 7.69 -0.56 10.59
C ILE A 27 6.89 0.73 10.50
N GLN A 28 6.70 1.26 9.29
CA GLN A 28 5.79 2.36 9.02
C GLN A 28 4.48 1.82 8.46
N VAL A 29 3.36 2.20 9.07
CA VAL A 29 2.03 1.77 8.62
C VAL A 29 1.35 2.87 7.83
N PHE A 30 0.95 2.56 6.60
CA PHE A 30 0.12 3.41 5.76
C PHE A 30 -1.32 2.86 5.73
N LYS A 31 -2.23 3.52 6.48
CA LYS A 31 -3.66 3.18 6.50
C LYS A 31 -4.43 4.11 5.56
N GLY A 32 -5.18 3.56 4.63
CA GLY A 32 -5.98 4.34 3.69
C GLY A 32 -6.92 3.48 2.84
N VAL A 33 -7.61 4.12 1.90
CA VAL A 33 -8.57 3.48 1.00
C VAL A 33 -7.86 3.03 -0.28
N VAL A 34 -8.10 1.78 -0.70
CA VAL A 34 -7.64 1.30 -2.01
C VAL A 34 -8.47 1.97 -3.08
N ILE A 35 -7.84 2.73 -3.97
CA ILE A 35 -8.54 3.44 -5.05
C ILE A 35 -8.38 2.76 -6.40
N GLN A 36 -7.35 1.92 -6.56
CA GLN A 36 -7.03 1.28 -7.81
C GLN A 36 -6.25 -0.01 -7.61
N ILE A 37 -6.54 -1.01 -8.44
CA ILE A 37 -5.70 -2.18 -8.66
C ILE A 37 -5.50 -2.29 -10.18
N LYS A 38 -4.25 -2.26 -10.65
CA LYS A 38 -3.90 -2.23 -12.09
C LYS A 38 -2.76 -3.19 -12.39
N GLY A 39 -2.69 -3.65 -13.65
CA GLY A 39 -1.65 -4.56 -14.11
C GLY A 39 -2.04 -6.04 -13.98
N ARG A 40 -1.14 -6.91 -14.42
CA ARG A 40 -1.32 -8.37 -14.44
C ARG A 40 -0.01 -9.06 -14.04
N GLY A 41 -0.13 -10.28 -13.50
CA GLY A 41 1.03 -11.07 -13.08
C GLY A 41 1.93 -10.33 -12.09
N ILE A 42 3.23 -10.37 -12.35
CA ILE A 42 4.28 -9.76 -11.50
C ILE A 42 4.17 -8.21 -11.46
N ASN A 43 3.64 -7.59 -12.52
CA ASN A 43 3.49 -6.15 -12.62
C ASN A 43 2.16 -5.64 -12.03
N LYS A 44 1.45 -6.47 -11.23
CA LYS A 44 0.19 -6.06 -10.59
C LYS A 44 0.51 -5.12 -9.42
N MET A 45 -0.12 -3.94 -9.43
CA MET A 45 0.06 -2.90 -8.44
C MET A 45 -1.30 -2.48 -7.86
N PHE A 46 -1.28 -1.91 -6.65
CA PHE A 46 -2.43 -1.28 -6.03
C PHE A 46 -2.08 0.10 -5.46
N THR A 47 -3.04 1.02 -5.50
CA THR A 47 -2.90 2.40 -5.04
C THR A 47 -3.77 2.62 -3.81
N VAL A 48 -3.18 3.19 -2.76
CA VAL A 48 -3.91 3.57 -1.53
C VAL A 48 -3.83 5.08 -1.34
N LEU A 49 -4.98 5.70 -1.11
CA LEU A 49 -5.12 7.11 -0.76
C LEU A 49 -5.32 7.27 0.74
N LYS A 50 -4.63 8.24 1.34
CA LYS A 50 -4.79 8.65 2.74
C LYS A 50 -4.81 10.18 2.85
N MET A 51 -5.78 10.70 3.61
CA MET A 51 -5.75 12.10 4.04
C MET A 51 -4.70 12.32 5.14
N VAL A 52 -3.81 13.29 4.94
CA VAL A 52 -2.82 13.74 5.92
C VAL A 52 -3.03 15.23 6.15
N GLY A 53 -3.72 15.56 7.24
CA GLY A 53 -4.20 16.92 7.48
C GLY A 53 -5.16 17.35 6.38
N ARG A 54 -4.76 18.33 5.56
CA ARG A 54 -5.56 18.87 4.44
C ARG A 54 -5.10 18.36 3.07
N ILE A 55 -4.13 17.46 3.01
CA ILE A 55 -3.52 16.98 1.76
C ILE A 55 -3.81 15.49 1.60
N SER A 56 -4.24 15.10 0.40
CA SER A 56 -4.34 13.70 -0.01
C SER A 56 -2.97 13.17 -0.43
N VAL A 57 -2.55 12.06 0.17
CA VAL A 57 -1.33 11.35 -0.21
C VAL A 57 -1.71 10.02 -0.83
N GLU A 58 -1.26 9.80 -2.06
CA GLU A 58 -1.37 8.53 -2.74
C GLU A 58 -0.02 7.81 -2.74
N ARG A 59 -0.08 6.49 -2.57
CA ARG A 59 1.08 5.62 -2.69
C ARG A 59 0.68 4.36 -3.44
N ILE A 60 1.63 3.83 -4.19
CA ILE A 60 1.44 2.66 -5.07
C ILE A 60 2.41 1.57 -4.62
N TRP A 61 1.91 0.33 -4.53
CA TRP A 61 2.72 -0.84 -4.17
C TRP A 61 2.52 -1.98 -5.15
N PRO A 62 3.55 -2.81 -5.38
CA PRO A 62 3.37 -4.10 -6.01
C PRO A 62 2.58 -5.03 -5.09
N VAL A 63 1.84 -5.97 -5.68
CA VAL A 63 1.06 -6.99 -4.95
C VAL A 63 1.94 -8.15 -4.47
N ASN A 64 3.07 -8.38 -5.13
CA ASN A 64 3.92 -9.56 -4.94
C ASN A 64 5.00 -9.37 -3.87
#